data_AF-A0A7C7UYM2-F1
#
_entry.id   AF-A0A7C7UYM2-F1
#
_cell.length_a   1.000
_cell.length_b   1.000
_cell.length_c   1.000
_cell.angle_alpha   90.00
_cell.angle_beta   90.00
_cell.angle_gamma   90.00
#
_symmetry.space_group_name_H-M   'P 1'
#
loop_
_entity.id
_entity.type
_entity.pdbx_description
1 polymer ?
#
loop_
_entity_poly.entity_id
_entity_poly.type
_entity_poly.pdbx_seq_one_letter_code
_entity_poly.pdbx_strand_id
1 'polypeptide(L)'
;MLVFWKARLVLLAVPKTGTTALEQALLPYADTAILNPPQQKHCTVRRYRNQLQTFFEQRGQRKLELMAIVREPVDWLSSWYRYRARDEIRGTANSTAKVSFDTFVDAWLNDIPPEFAKVGRQSRFVSEDDGRIGVDHLFRHDQLDHAVTFLEGRVKAQIKIGRSNVSPVRDVELSAHMDVRLRAEAPEEFALWDSLRDR
;
A
#
# COMPACT_ATOMS: atom_id res chain seq x y z
N MET A 1 -1.07 -10.36 -1.68
CA MET A 1 0.30 -10.50 -2.21
C MET A 1 0.28 -11.59 -3.27
N LEU A 2 0.89 -11.33 -4.43
CA LEU A 2 0.95 -12.28 -5.54
C LEU A 2 2.41 -12.63 -5.84
N VAL A 3 2.69 -13.88 -6.19
CA VAL A 3 4.03 -14.40 -6.51
C VAL A 3 4.02 -14.96 -7.91
N PHE A 4 5.04 -14.61 -8.69
CA PHE A 4 5.23 -15.00 -10.09
C PHE A 4 6.68 -15.53 -10.26
N TRP A 5 6.89 -16.84 -10.14
CA TRP A 5 8.21 -17.45 -10.30
C TRP A 5 8.75 -17.28 -11.72
N LYS A 6 7.92 -17.46 -12.75
CA LYS A 6 8.35 -17.30 -14.14
C LYS A 6 8.78 -15.86 -14.45
N ALA A 7 8.07 -14.88 -13.88
CA ALA A 7 8.38 -13.46 -14.03
C ALA A 7 9.42 -12.95 -13.01
N ARG A 8 9.88 -13.83 -12.10
CA ARG A 8 10.79 -13.54 -10.99
C ARG A 8 10.35 -12.35 -10.14
N LEU A 9 9.06 -12.28 -9.81
CA LEU A 9 8.45 -11.09 -9.22
C LEU A 9 7.51 -11.46 -8.06
N VAL A 10 7.47 -10.60 -7.04
CA VAL A 10 6.46 -10.61 -5.98
C VAL A 10 5.80 -9.24 -5.92
N LEU A 11 4.47 -9.21 -6.07
CA LEU A 11 3.67 -8.00 -5.87
C LEU A 11 3.19 -7.94 -4.42
N LEU A 12 3.80 -7.04 -3.64
CA LEU A 12 3.39 -6.75 -2.27
C LEU A 12 2.10 -5.93 -2.26
N ALA A 13 1.16 -6.32 -1.41
CA ALA A 13 -0.14 -5.65 -1.30
C ALA A 13 -0.08 -4.59 -0.20
N VAL A 14 0.44 -3.40 -0.51
CA VAL A 14 0.36 -2.24 0.38
C VAL A 14 -1.12 -1.91 0.63
N PRO A 15 -1.58 -1.75 1.89
CA PRO A 15 -2.97 -1.40 2.16
C PRO A 15 -3.38 -0.07 1.49
N LYS A 16 -4.62 0.00 1.01
CA LYS A 16 -5.28 1.24 0.52
C LYS A 16 -4.66 1.92 -0.70
N THR A 17 -3.79 1.23 -1.42
CA THR A 17 -3.20 1.69 -2.69
C THR A 17 -3.98 1.19 -3.92
N GLY A 18 -5.30 1.02 -3.79
CA GLY A 18 -6.19 0.75 -4.94
C GLY A 18 -5.96 -0.57 -5.68
N THR A 19 -5.10 -1.45 -5.17
CA THR A 19 -4.61 -2.63 -5.91
C THR A 19 -5.60 -3.80 -6.01
N THR A 20 -6.85 -3.68 -5.52
CA THR A 20 -7.82 -4.80 -5.61
C THR A 20 -8.16 -5.13 -7.06
N ALA A 21 -8.38 -4.12 -7.91
CA ALA A 21 -8.66 -4.31 -9.33
C ALA A 21 -7.48 -5.00 -10.04
N LEU A 22 -6.28 -4.50 -9.74
CA LEU A 22 -5.02 -4.99 -10.28
C LEU A 22 -4.76 -6.44 -9.83
N GLU A 23 -4.96 -6.73 -8.54
CA GLU A 23 -4.85 -8.07 -7.96
C GLU A 23 -5.79 -9.05 -8.67
N GLN A 24 -7.06 -8.69 -8.85
CA GLN A 24 -8.04 -9.52 -9.54
C GLN A 24 -7.65 -9.81 -10.99
N ALA A 25 -7.15 -8.80 -11.71
CA ALA A 25 -6.72 -8.95 -13.09
C ALA A 25 -5.43 -9.81 -13.21
N LEU A 26 -4.58 -9.79 -12.19
CA LEU A 26 -3.32 -10.54 -12.16
C LEU A 26 -3.43 -11.97 -11.63
N LEU A 27 -4.48 -12.28 -10.86
CA LEU A 27 -4.68 -13.60 -10.26
C LEU A 27 -4.49 -14.78 -11.23
N PRO A 28 -5.01 -14.75 -12.48
CA PRO A 28 -4.83 -15.84 -13.43
C PRO A 28 -3.37 -16.12 -13.85
N TYR A 29 -2.48 -15.13 -13.65
CA TYR A 29 -1.06 -15.22 -14.01
C TYR A 29 -0.16 -15.54 -12.81
N ALA A 30 -0.69 -15.44 -11.59
CA ALA A 30 0.08 -15.66 -10.37
C ALA A 30 0.24 -17.16 -10.11
N ASP A 31 1.47 -17.58 -9.78
CA ASP A 31 1.74 -18.96 -9.37
C ASP A 31 1.32 -19.21 -7.92
N THR A 32 1.25 -18.15 -7.10
CA THR A 32 0.73 -18.21 -5.73
C THR A 32 0.11 -16.87 -5.33
N ALA A 33 -0.97 -16.94 -4.56
CA ALA A 33 -1.67 -15.77 -4.04
C ALA A 33 -1.97 -15.90 -2.55
N ILE A 34 -1.55 -14.90 -1.76
CA ILE A 34 -1.97 -14.73 -0.37
C ILE A 34 -3.00 -13.60 -0.34
N LEU A 35 -4.27 -13.98 -0.23
CA LEU A 35 -5.41 -13.06 -0.29
C LEU A 35 -6.00 -12.77 1.09
N ASN A 36 -5.97 -13.73 2.02
CA ASN A 36 -6.55 -13.62 3.35
C ASN A 36 -5.76 -14.47 4.37
N PRO A 37 -5.87 -14.15 5.68
CA PRO A 37 -6.49 -12.95 6.24
C PRO A 37 -5.67 -11.68 5.92
N PRO A 38 -6.22 -10.46 6.08
CA PRO A 38 -5.53 -9.21 5.73
C PRO A 38 -4.12 -9.08 6.33
N GLN A 39 -3.92 -9.58 7.55
CA GLN A 39 -2.63 -9.58 8.24
C GLN A 39 -1.58 -10.42 7.51
N GLN A 40 -1.99 -11.45 6.76
CA GLN A 40 -1.08 -12.24 5.91
C GLN A 40 -0.93 -11.63 4.52
N LYS A 41 -2.01 -11.04 3.98
CA LYS A 41 -2.00 -10.37 2.68
C LYS A 41 -1.05 -9.17 2.63
N HIS A 42 -1.12 -8.31 3.65
CA HIS A 42 -0.36 -7.07 3.76
C HIS A 42 1.02 -7.34 4.36
N CYS A 43 1.85 -8.03 3.59
CA CYS A 43 3.20 -8.42 3.97
C CYS A 43 4.19 -7.27 3.69
N THR A 44 4.82 -6.73 4.73
CA THR A 44 5.88 -5.72 4.60
C THR A 44 7.14 -6.35 3.98
N VAL A 45 8.04 -5.51 3.44
CA VAL A 45 9.35 -5.94 2.95
C VAL A 45 10.11 -6.73 4.01
N ARG A 46 10.25 -6.17 5.22
CA ARG A 46 10.89 -6.85 6.35
C ARG A 46 10.32 -8.24 6.60
N ARG A 47 8.99 -8.36 6.60
CA ARG A 47 8.33 -9.63 6.85
C ARG A 47 8.56 -10.63 5.71
N TYR A 48 8.52 -10.17 4.47
CA TYR A 48 8.86 -11.01 3.32
C TYR A 48 10.28 -11.55 3.45
N ARG A 49 11.28 -10.69 3.68
CA ARG A 49 12.69 -11.07 3.83
C ARG A 49 12.89 -12.07 4.96
N ASN A 50 12.33 -11.81 6.14
CA ASN A 50 12.59 -12.61 7.33
C ASN A 50 11.81 -13.93 7.37
N GLN A 51 10.61 -14.00 6.78
CA GLN A 51 9.72 -15.14 6.97
C GLN A 51 9.40 -15.91 5.68
N LEU A 52 9.40 -15.25 4.52
CA LEU A 52 8.86 -15.82 3.28
C LEU A 52 9.91 -16.04 2.20
N GLN A 53 11.00 -15.25 2.22
CA GLN A 53 12.05 -15.31 1.22
C GLN A 53 12.65 -16.71 1.08
N THR A 54 12.97 -17.37 2.21
CA THR A 54 13.54 -18.71 2.23
C THR A 54 12.67 -19.71 1.46
N PHE A 55 11.35 -19.62 1.64
CA PHE A 55 10.38 -20.49 0.99
C PHE A 55 10.22 -20.15 -0.50
N PHE A 56 9.96 -18.88 -0.83
CA PHE A 56 9.69 -18.48 -2.21
C PHE A 56 10.93 -18.47 -3.11
N GLU A 57 12.10 -18.14 -2.58
CA GLU A 57 13.34 -18.02 -3.36
C GLU A 57 14.22 -19.28 -3.30
N GLN A 58 13.71 -20.38 -2.74
CA GLN A 58 14.45 -21.65 -2.59
C GLN A 58 15.84 -21.43 -1.97
N ARG A 59 15.88 -20.75 -0.81
CA ARG A 59 17.14 -20.37 -0.13
C ARG A 59 18.11 -19.57 -1.02
N GLY A 60 17.57 -18.69 -1.88
CA GLY A 60 18.34 -17.76 -2.71
C GLY A 60 18.71 -18.29 -4.10
N GLN A 61 18.37 -19.53 -4.43
CA GLN A 61 18.60 -20.10 -5.77
C GLN A 61 17.74 -19.44 -6.85
N ARG A 62 16.59 -18.86 -6.47
CA ARG A 62 15.66 -18.17 -7.37
C ARG A 62 15.26 -16.82 -6.77
N LYS A 63 16.20 -15.87 -6.77
CA LYS A 63 15.93 -14.51 -6.30
C LYS A 63 14.74 -13.90 -7.05
N LEU A 64 13.74 -13.45 -6.29
CA LEU A 64 12.58 -12.73 -6.78
C LEU A 64 12.76 -11.23 -6.49
N GLU A 65 12.31 -10.42 -7.42
CA GLU A 65 12.25 -8.97 -7.26
C GLU A 65 10.93 -8.59 -6.57
N LEU A 66 10.98 -7.60 -5.70
CA LEU A 66 9.82 -7.08 -5.00
C LEU A 66 9.26 -5.86 -5.72
N MET A 67 7.95 -5.88 -5.93
CA MET A 67 7.19 -4.75 -6.48
C MET A 67 6.16 -4.26 -5.46
N ALA A 68 5.99 -2.96 -5.36
CA ALA A 68 4.90 -2.35 -4.61
C ALA A 68 4.35 -1.11 -5.32
N ILE A 69 3.13 -0.73 -4.95
CA ILE A 69 2.50 0.53 -5.34
C ILE A 69 2.24 1.32 -4.07
N VAL A 70 2.64 2.60 -4.06
CA VAL A 70 2.39 3.55 -2.98
C VAL A 70 1.47 4.67 -3.49
N ARG A 71 0.84 5.37 -2.57
CA ARG A 71 -0.13 6.44 -2.86
C ARG A 71 0.31 7.73 -2.19
N GLU A 72 -0.08 8.87 -2.77
CA GLU A 72 0.13 10.19 -2.18
C GLU A 72 -0.27 10.16 -0.70
N PRO A 73 0.58 10.63 0.24
CA PRO A 73 0.37 10.42 1.68
C PRO A 73 -0.99 10.89 2.20
N VAL A 74 -1.46 12.07 1.81
CA VAL A 74 -2.75 12.62 2.24
C VAL A 74 -3.90 11.82 1.66
N ASP A 75 -3.84 11.48 0.37
CA ASP A 75 -4.86 10.66 -0.30
C ASP A 75 -4.90 9.21 0.25
N TRP A 76 -3.75 8.69 0.68
CA TRP A 76 -3.65 7.40 1.36
C TRP A 76 -4.32 7.42 2.74
N LEU A 77 -4.03 8.43 3.56
CA LEU A 77 -4.70 8.65 4.84
C LEU A 77 -6.20 8.87 4.67
N SER A 78 -6.61 9.65 3.67
CA SER A 78 -8.00 9.90 3.32
C SER A 78 -8.72 8.61 2.91
N SER A 79 -8.04 7.71 2.20
CA SER A 79 -8.56 6.38 1.84
C SER A 79 -8.81 5.48 3.05
N TRP A 80 -7.92 5.53 4.06
CA TRP A 80 -8.13 4.86 5.34
C TRP A 80 -9.27 5.47 6.15
N TYR A 81 -9.30 6.80 6.24
CA TYR A 81 -10.34 7.54 6.94
C TYR A 81 -11.73 7.21 6.39
N ARG A 82 -11.91 7.25 5.06
CA ARG A 82 -13.16 6.85 4.40
C ARG A 82 -13.51 5.38 4.63
N TYR A 83 -12.51 4.49 4.59
CA TYR A 83 -12.72 3.07 4.84
C TYR A 83 -13.26 2.82 6.24
N ARG A 84 -12.67 3.46 7.26
CA ARG A 84 -13.08 3.36 8.66
C ARG A 84 -14.38 4.08 9.00
N ALA A 85 -14.92 4.88 8.09
CA ALA A 85 -16.19 5.57 8.25
C ALA A 85 -17.39 4.76 7.73
N ARG A 86 -17.15 3.58 7.14
CA ARG A 86 -18.20 2.71 6.60
C ARG A 86 -19.11 2.17 7.70
N ASP A 87 -20.35 1.87 7.33
CA ASP A 87 -21.38 1.46 8.29
C ASP A 87 -21.04 0.13 8.98
N GLU A 88 -20.33 -0.78 8.31
CA GLU A 88 -19.90 -2.06 8.91
C GLU A 88 -18.85 -1.89 10.02
N ILE A 89 -18.15 -0.74 10.06
CA ILE A 89 -17.15 -0.43 11.09
C ILE A 89 -17.74 0.49 12.17
N ARG A 90 -18.89 1.13 11.90
CA ARG A 90 -19.55 2.04 12.81
C ARG A 90 -19.82 1.37 14.16
N GLY A 91 -19.52 2.07 15.25
CA GLY A 91 -19.68 1.56 16.61
C GLY A 91 -18.47 0.79 17.15
N THR A 92 -17.49 0.45 16.32
CA THR A 92 -16.22 -0.15 16.77
C THR A 92 -15.18 0.93 17.13
N ALA A 93 -14.15 0.54 17.89
CA ALA A 93 -13.01 1.40 18.21
C ALA A 93 -12.20 1.87 16.97
N ASN A 94 -12.36 1.18 15.83
CA ASN A 94 -11.73 1.54 14.57
C ASN A 94 -12.51 2.62 13.79
N SER A 95 -13.71 2.99 14.22
CA SER A 95 -14.61 3.86 13.46
C SER A 95 -14.13 5.31 13.43
N THR A 96 -14.15 5.91 12.23
CA THR A 96 -13.95 7.36 12.03
C THR A 96 -15.26 8.10 11.78
N ALA A 97 -16.42 7.44 11.90
CA ALA A 97 -17.72 8.00 11.54
C ALA A 97 -18.13 9.28 12.30
N LYS A 98 -17.50 9.55 13.46
CA LYS A 98 -17.73 10.73 14.30
C LYS A 98 -16.47 11.59 14.50
N VAL A 99 -15.45 11.39 13.66
CA VAL A 99 -14.15 12.04 13.77
C VAL A 99 -13.93 12.85 12.48
N SER A 100 -13.39 14.06 12.59
CA SER A 100 -13.00 14.83 11.40
C SER A 100 -11.72 14.24 10.78
N PHE A 101 -11.39 14.61 9.54
CA PHE A 101 -10.16 14.13 8.93
C PHE A 101 -8.92 14.73 9.60
N ASP A 102 -8.94 16.01 9.96
CA ASP A 102 -7.88 16.64 10.74
C ASP A 102 -7.61 15.90 12.06
N THR A 103 -8.65 15.54 12.82
CA THR A 103 -8.48 14.75 14.06
C THR A 103 -7.94 13.35 13.78
N PHE A 104 -8.29 12.73 12.66
CA PHE A 104 -7.71 11.46 12.26
C PHE A 104 -6.22 11.57 11.94
N VAL A 105 -5.80 12.60 11.19
CA VAL A 105 -4.41 12.84 10.82
C VAL A 105 -3.58 13.22 12.05
N ASP A 106 -4.09 14.12 12.89
CA ASP A 106 -3.48 14.46 14.18
C ASP A 106 -3.28 13.21 15.05
N ALA A 107 -4.30 12.37 15.17
CA ALA A 107 -4.22 11.14 15.94
C ALA A 107 -3.24 10.12 15.35
N TRP A 108 -3.05 10.08 14.02
CA TRP A 108 -2.10 9.19 13.34
C TRP A 108 -0.64 9.62 13.54
N LEU A 109 -0.40 10.92 13.77
CA LEU A 109 0.94 11.45 14.07
C LEU A 109 1.44 11.07 15.47
N ASN A 110 0.53 10.74 16.41
CA ASN A 110 0.91 10.31 17.75
C ASN A 110 1.73 9.01 17.75
N ASP A 111 2.69 8.90 18.68
CA ASP A 111 3.50 7.69 18.87
C ASP A 111 2.66 6.44 19.14
N ILE A 112 1.59 6.62 19.91
CA ILE A 112 0.60 5.58 20.24
C ILE A 112 -0.75 6.06 19.72
N PRO A 113 -1.06 5.84 18.43
CA PRO A 113 -2.32 6.30 17.87
C PRO A 113 -3.48 5.48 18.44
N PRO A 114 -4.66 6.08 18.65
CA PRO A 114 -5.88 5.35 18.98
C PRO A 114 -6.26 4.38 17.86
N GLU A 115 -7.08 3.37 18.17
CA GLU A 115 -7.41 2.30 17.22
C GLU A 115 -7.96 2.84 15.89
N PHE A 116 -8.80 3.88 15.89
CA PHE A 116 -9.32 4.51 14.67
C PHE A 116 -8.26 5.19 13.79
N ALA A 117 -7.07 5.51 14.30
CA ALA A 117 -5.94 6.11 13.55
C ALA A 117 -4.76 5.13 13.34
N LYS A 118 -4.78 3.95 13.96
CA LYS A 118 -3.73 2.92 13.85
C LYS A 118 -3.77 2.18 12.50
N VAL A 119 -3.24 2.81 11.44
CA VAL A 119 -3.25 2.30 10.05
C VAL A 119 -1.88 2.03 9.42
N GLY A 120 -0.79 2.18 10.18
CA GLY A 120 0.58 1.95 9.72
C GLY A 120 1.16 3.12 8.94
N ARG A 121 2.26 2.87 8.21
CA ARG A 121 3.00 3.85 7.38
C ARG A 121 3.47 3.19 6.08
N GLN A 122 3.41 3.89 4.94
CA GLN A 122 3.83 3.31 3.65
C GLN A 122 5.35 3.18 3.57
N SER A 123 6.10 4.17 4.07
CA SER A 123 7.57 4.15 4.20
C SER A 123 8.05 2.88 4.91
N ARG A 124 7.53 2.62 6.10
CA ARG A 124 7.87 1.42 6.88
C ARG A 124 7.43 0.12 6.21
N PHE A 125 6.40 0.15 5.36
CA PHE A 125 5.92 -1.04 4.67
C PHE A 125 6.90 -1.51 3.60
N VAL A 126 7.52 -0.56 2.89
CA VAL A 126 8.40 -0.81 1.73
C VAL A 126 9.89 -0.75 2.06
N SER A 127 10.25 -0.40 3.29
CA SER A 127 11.64 -0.35 3.75
C SER A 127 12.10 -1.60 4.49
N GLU A 128 13.42 -1.81 4.46
CA GLU A 128 14.16 -2.75 5.31
C GLU A 128 14.36 -2.19 6.73
N ASP A 129 14.98 -2.98 7.61
CA ASP A 129 15.25 -2.61 9.01
C ASP A 129 16.17 -1.38 9.18
N ASP A 130 17.00 -1.09 8.19
CA ASP A 130 17.88 0.08 8.15
C ASP A 130 17.21 1.32 7.53
N GLY A 131 15.92 1.24 7.19
CA GLY A 131 15.14 2.33 6.59
C GLY A 131 15.28 2.46 5.07
N ARG A 132 16.21 1.75 4.43
CA ARG A 132 16.33 1.78 2.96
C ARG A 132 15.12 1.13 2.30
N ILE A 133 14.69 1.68 1.17
CA ILE A 133 13.65 1.06 0.33
C ILE A 133 14.13 -0.32 -0.11
N GLY A 134 13.39 -1.37 0.23
CA GLY A 134 13.73 -2.76 -0.07
C GLY A 134 12.86 -3.39 -1.17
N VAL A 135 12.10 -2.56 -1.88
CA VAL A 135 11.41 -2.94 -3.12
C VAL A 135 12.28 -2.60 -4.34
N ASP A 136 12.33 -3.51 -5.30
CA ASP A 136 13.09 -3.34 -6.54
C ASP A 136 12.32 -2.46 -7.54
N HIS A 137 10.98 -2.57 -7.55
CA HIS A 137 10.09 -1.80 -8.42
C HIS A 137 9.01 -1.10 -7.60
N LEU A 138 9.00 0.23 -7.61
CA LEU A 138 8.05 1.02 -6.85
C LEU A 138 7.30 1.97 -7.77
N PHE A 139 5.98 1.94 -7.72
CA PHE A 139 5.11 2.73 -8.59
C PHE A 139 4.14 3.59 -7.79
N ARG A 140 3.63 4.62 -8.46
CA ARG A 140 2.66 5.55 -7.90
C ARG A 140 1.23 5.13 -8.24
N HIS A 141 0.33 5.32 -7.28
CA HIS A 141 -1.09 5.05 -7.45
C HIS A 141 -1.79 6.02 -8.43
N ASP A 142 -1.28 7.24 -8.60
CA ASP A 142 -1.82 8.22 -9.55
C ASP A 142 -1.35 7.94 -11.01
N GLN A 143 -0.44 6.98 -11.21
CA GLN A 143 0.13 6.57 -12.48
C GLN A 143 0.16 5.03 -12.59
N LEU A 144 -0.98 4.40 -12.30
CA LEU A 144 -1.09 2.93 -12.30
C LEU A 144 -0.81 2.30 -13.67
N ASP A 145 -0.99 3.04 -14.75
CA ASP A 145 -0.69 2.62 -16.12
C ASP A 145 0.79 2.25 -16.31
N HIS A 146 1.72 2.93 -15.61
CA HIS A 146 3.14 2.56 -15.60
C HIS A 146 3.36 1.19 -14.95
N ALA A 147 2.70 0.96 -13.80
CA ALA A 147 2.76 -0.32 -13.10
C ALA A 147 2.16 -1.46 -13.94
N VAL A 148 1.05 -1.18 -14.64
CA VAL A 148 0.41 -2.13 -15.56
C VAL A 148 1.32 -2.49 -16.70
N THR A 149 1.88 -1.50 -17.39
CA THR A 149 2.78 -1.71 -18.52
C THR A 149 3.97 -2.57 -18.12
N PHE A 150 4.57 -2.30 -16.95
CA PHE A 150 5.62 -3.13 -16.38
C PHE A 150 5.16 -4.57 -16.15
N LEU A 151 3.99 -4.75 -15.52
CA LEU A 151 3.44 -6.07 -15.22
C LEU A 151 3.09 -6.86 -16.48
N GLU A 152 2.50 -6.24 -17.50
CA GLU A 152 2.21 -6.86 -18.79
C GLU A 152 3.48 -7.39 -19.46
N GLY A 153 4.56 -6.60 -19.42
CA GLY A 153 5.88 -7.03 -19.90
C GLY A 153 6.43 -8.23 -19.12
N ARG A 154 6.21 -8.26 -17.79
CA ARG A 154 6.65 -9.34 -16.90
C ARG A 154 5.89 -10.64 -17.12
N VAL A 155 4.56 -10.58 -17.21
CA VAL A 155 3.71 -11.77 -17.39
C VAL A 155 3.52 -12.17 -18.86
N LYS A 156 3.97 -11.32 -19.80
CA LYS A 156 3.83 -11.48 -21.26
C LYS A 156 2.36 -11.65 -21.69
N ALA A 157 1.49 -10.87 -21.07
CA ALA A 157 0.05 -10.87 -21.35
C ALA A 157 -0.53 -9.47 -21.14
N GLN A 158 -1.63 -9.18 -21.83
CA GLN A 158 -2.39 -7.95 -21.65
C GLN A 158 -3.28 -8.06 -20.41
N ILE A 159 -3.24 -7.06 -19.54
CA ILE A 159 -3.95 -7.01 -18.27
C ILE A 159 -5.12 -6.04 -18.41
N LYS A 160 -6.34 -6.57 -18.47
CA LYS A 160 -7.55 -5.74 -18.45
C LYS A 160 -7.93 -5.44 -17.00
N ILE A 161 -7.56 -4.27 -16.51
CA ILE A 161 -8.04 -3.81 -15.20
C ILE A 161 -9.51 -3.39 -15.34
N GLY A 162 -10.41 -4.12 -14.68
CA GLY A 162 -11.79 -3.67 -14.51
C GLY A 162 -11.85 -2.43 -13.60
N ARG A 163 -12.86 -1.56 -13.78
CA ARG A 163 -13.12 -0.51 -12.78
C ARG A 163 -13.42 -1.18 -11.44
N SER A 164 -12.58 -0.97 -10.41
CA SER A 164 -12.85 -1.44 -9.06
C SER A 164 -12.61 -0.31 -8.05
N ASN A 165 -13.66 0.01 -7.30
CA ASN A 165 -13.68 0.82 -6.09
C ASN A 165 -13.32 2.31 -6.22
N VAL A 166 -14.28 3.09 -6.71
CA VAL A 166 -14.38 4.50 -6.29
C VAL A 166 -14.93 4.48 -4.85
N SER A 167 -14.08 4.72 -3.85
CA SER A 167 -14.60 4.97 -2.50
C SER A 167 -15.51 6.20 -2.57
N PRO A 168 -16.64 6.26 -1.84
CA PRO A 168 -17.53 7.39 -1.91
C PRO A 168 -16.74 8.68 -1.72
N VAL A 169 -16.87 9.61 -2.66
CA VAL A 169 -16.27 10.93 -2.60
C VAL A 169 -16.99 11.68 -1.48
N ARG A 170 -16.58 11.45 -0.24
CA ARG A 170 -16.68 12.50 0.75
C ARG A 170 -15.58 13.48 0.41
N ASP A 171 -15.94 14.74 0.23
CA ASP A 171 -14.98 15.83 0.24
C ASP A 171 -14.32 15.80 1.61
N VAL A 172 -13.15 15.19 1.63
CA VAL A 172 -12.30 15.04 2.79
C VAL A 172 -11.06 15.84 2.46
N GLU A 173 -11.14 17.14 2.73
CA GLU A 173 -10.04 18.06 2.55
C GLU A 173 -9.29 18.20 3.88
N LEU A 174 -7.97 18.10 3.82
CA LEU A 174 -7.09 18.34 4.97
C LEU A 174 -6.92 19.85 5.12
N SER A 175 -7.06 20.39 6.32
CA SER A 175 -6.80 21.83 6.50
C SER A 175 -5.34 22.17 6.18
N ALA A 176 -5.11 23.38 5.64
CA ALA A 176 -3.75 23.83 5.30
C ALA A 176 -2.79 23.78 6.50
N HIS A 177 -3.28 24.10 7.71
CA HIS A 177 -2.50 23.98 8.94
C HIS A 177 -2.10 22.52 9.21
N MET A 178 -3.04 21.57 9.06
CA MET A 178 -2.75 20.15 9.27
C MET A 178 -1.84 19.57 8.18
N ASP A 179 -1.96 20.01 6.92
CA ASP A 179 -1.05 19.60 5.84
C ASP A 179 0.41 20.01 6.13
N VAL A 180 0.62 21.26 6.55
CA VAL A 180 1.96 21.74 6.95
C VAL A 180 2.54 20.89 8.07
N ARG A 181 1.75 20.62 9.12
CA ARG A 181 2.18 19.80 10.25
C ARG A 181 2.46 18.35 9.85
N LEU A 182 1.59 17.74 9.05
CA LEU A 182 1.75 16.38 8.55
C LEU A 182 3.06 16.24 7.75
N ARG A 183 3.39 17.21 6.89
CA ARG A 183 4.65 17.24 6.14
C ARG A 183 5.87 17.37 7.04
N ALA A 184 5.77 18.14 8.12
CA ALA A 184 6.86 18.34 9.07
C ALA A 184 7.10 17.12 9.97
N GLU A 185 6.04 16.43 10.41
CA GLU A 185 6.10 15.33 11.38
C GLU A 185 6.13 13.92 10.75
N ALA A 186 5.83 13.80 9.45
CA ALA A 186 5.98 12.54 8.70
C ALA A 186 6.75 12.73 7.38
N PRO A 187 7.95 13.36 7.40
CA PRO A 187 8.69 13.68 6.19
C PRO A 187 9.04 12.43 5.37
N GLU A 188 9.17 11.26 5.99
CA GLU A 188 9.49 10.01 5.31
C GLU A 188 8.39 9.53 4.35
N GLU A 189 7.11 9.81 4.64
CA GLU A 189 6.02 9.45 3.72
C GLU A 189 6.06 10.30 2.44
N PHE A 190 6.38 11.58 2.59
CA PHE A 190 6.48 12.52 1.47
C PHE A 190 7.78 12.32 0.69
N ALA A 191 8.91 12.10 1.37
CA ALA A 191 10.17 11.78 0.71
C ALA A 191 10.06 10.50 -0.13
N LEU A 192 9.38 9.46 0.38
CA LEU A 192 9.07 8.26 -0.39
C LEU A 192 8.27 8.60 -1.66
N TRP A 193 7.19 9.35 -1.53
CA TRP A 193 6.33 9.71 -2.65
C TRP A 193 7.04 10.58 -3.70
N ASP A 194 7.82 11.56 -3.24
CA ASP A 194 8.51 12.51 -4.09
C ASP A 194 9.71 11.88 -4.81
N SER A 195 10.33 10.85 -4.23
CA SER A 195 11.40 10.06 -4.87
C SER A 195 10.96 9.34 -6.16
N LEU A 196 9.65 9.29 -6.43
CA LEU A 196 9.04 8.66 -7.59
C LEU A 196 8.61 9.67 -8.67
N ARG A 197 8.83 10.98 -8.50
CA ARG A 197 8.40 11.99 -9.48
C ARG A 197 9.24 12.02 -10.76
N ASP A 198 10.51 11.59 -10.68
CA ASP A 198 11.48 11.65 -11.78
C ASP A 198 11.82 10.27 -12.37
N ARG A 199 10.99 9.25 -12.15
CA ARG A 199 11.19 7.87 -12.62
C ARG A 199 10.07 7.41 -13.54
#